data_AF-A0A4Q7MUY8-F1
#
_entry.id   AF-A0A4Q7MUY8-F1
#
_cell.length_a   1.000
_cell.length_b   1.000
_cell.length_c   1.000
_cell.angle_alpha   90.00
_cell.angle_beta   90.00
_cell.angle_gamma   90.00
#
_symmetry.space_group_name_H-M   'P 1'
#
loop_
_entity.id
_entity.type
_entity.pdbx_description
1 polymer ?
#
loop_
_entity_poly.entity_id
_entity_poly.type
_entity_poly.pdbx_seq_one_letter_code
_entity_poly.pdbx_strand_id
1 'polypeptide(L)'
;MTDKEYKYYFGCGFAWWAVHIFFRPFEAAEEHELHDLQDQLDIFEEHAENIAAWFLDEVAKPGLDFEIDKKEVSMFSCLTNSEPVVKSWMHQLINVMHAQKIEDKSKQYQYLYCLLIGWELYMIVLAQKFLNQQKPEGKMELQELVNPYANFLLNEWDLSCRKFFQMTAEEMMRNEQARKTYEEIAINWHQTIDDTIKKYLRSEQQ
;
A
#
# COMPACT_ATOMS: atom_id res chain seq x y z
N MET A 1 -7.05 -19.07 16.65
CA MET A 1 -6.10 -18.70 15.59
C MET A 1 -4.71 -18.49 16.20
N THR A 2 -3.64 -18.86 15.49
CA THR A 2 -2.24 -18.70 15.92
C THR A 2 -1.71 -17.28 15.65
N ASP A 3 -0.64 -16.87 16.34
CA ASP A 3 0.03 -15.58 16.09
C ASP A 3 0.43 -15.39 14.61
N LYS A 4 0.83 -16.48 13.94
CA LYS A 4 1.18 -16.46 12.50
C LYS A 4 -0.03 -16.20 11.62
N GLU A 5 -1.15 -16.85 11.89
CA GLU A 5 -2.39 -16.64 11.14
C GLU A 5 -2.90 -15.21 11.34
N TYR A 6 -2.86 -14.66 12.57
CA TYR A 6 -3.21 -13.26 12.79
C TYR A 6 -2.29 -12.30 12.03
N LYS A 7 -0.97 -12.53 12.05
CA LYS A 7 -0.01 -11.75 11.26
C LYS A 7 -0.31 -11.81 9.77
N TYR A 8 -0.71 -12.98 9.27
CA TYR A 8 -1.10 -13.14 7.88
C TYR A 8 -2.31 -12.27 7.54
N TYR A 9 -3.42 -12.40 8.28
CA TYR A 9 -4.66 -11.69 7.95
C TYR A 9 -4.54 -10.17 8.15
N PHE A 10 -3.89 -9.70 9.22
CA PHE A 10 -3.58 -8.27 9.36
C PHE A 10 -2.62 -7.79 8.28
N GLY A 11 -1.64 -8.61 7.89
CA GLY A 11 -0.75 -8.33 6.76
C GLY A 11 -1.53 -8.11 5.46
N CYS A 12 -2.51 -8.96 5.15
CA CYS A 12 -3.41 -8.77 4.01
C CYS A 12 -4.18 -7.44 4.13
N GLY A 13 -4.73 -7.14 5.31
CA GLY A 13 -5.47 -5.89 5.53
C GLY A 13 -4.65 -4.62 5.38
N PHE A 14 -3.40 -4.61 5.86
CA PHE A 14 -2.51 -3.47 5.67
C PHE A 14 -1.92 -3.41 4.25
N ALA A 15 -1.81 -4.54 3.54
CA ALA A 15 -1.48 -4.54 2.11
C ALA A 15 -2.64 -3.97 1.27
N TRP A 16 -3.89 -4.32 1.59
CA TRP A 16 -5.08 -3.71 0.98
C TRP A 16 -5.10 -2.18 1.16
N TRP A 17 -4.77 -1.70 2.36
CA TRP A 17 -4.64 -0.27 2.63
C TRP A 17 -3.53 0.40 1.81
N ALA A 18 -2.41 -0.30 1.59
CA ALA A 18 -1.33 0.21 0.76
C ALA A 18 -1.79 0.42 -0.69
N VAL A 19 -2.54 -0.53 -1.24
CA VAL A 19 -3.14 -0.40 -2.58
C VAL A 19 -4.09 0.81 -2.64
N HIS A 20 -4.97 0.98 -1.65
CA HIS A 20 -6.00 2.02 -1.68
C HIS A 20 -5.47 3.43 -1.41
N ILE A 21 -4.42 3.56 -0.59
CA ILE A 21 -3.87 4.88 -0.27
C ILE A 21 -3.18 5.52 -1.48
N PHE A 22 -2.84 4.74 -2.51
CA PHE A 22 -2.37 5.23 -3.81
C PHE A 22 -3.31 6.28 -4.40
N PHE A 23 -4.63 6.05 -4.37
CA PHE A 23 -5.60 6.90 -5.07
C PHE A 23 -5.97 8.17 -4.30
N ARG A 24 -5.83 8.14 -2.98
CA ARG A 24 -6.30 9.22 -2.09
C ARG A 24 -5.73 10.62 -2.39
N PRO A 25 -4.45 10.78 -2.77
CA PRO A 25 -3.93 12.10 -3.15
C PRO A 25 -4.62 12.71 -4.38
N PHE A 26 -5.14 11.87 -5.28
CA PHE A 26 -5.74 12.30 -6.53
C PHE A 26 -7.24 12.63 -6.38
N GLU A 27 -7.94 12.03 -5.43
CA GLU A 27 -9.35 12.34 -5.13
C GLU A 27 -9.59 13.81 -4.76
N ALA A 28 -8.57 14.49 -4.23
CA ALA A 28 -8.65 15.89 -3.80
C ALA A 28 -8.12 16.89 -4.85
N ALA A 29 -7.60 16.42 -5.97
CA ALA A 29 -7.05 17.26 -7.02
C ALA A 29 -8.17 17.84 -7.91
N GLU A 30 -7.94 19.02 -8.48
CA GLU A 30 -8.86 19.58 -9.45
C GLU A 30 -8.71 18.85 -10.80
N GLU A 31 -9.82 18.68 -11.55
CA GLU A 31 -9.83 17.90 -12.80
C GLU A 31 -8.77 18.38 -13.82
N HIS A 32 -8.57 19.69 -13.92
CA HIS A 32 -7.56 20.28 -14.80
C HIS A 32 -6.11 19.96 -14.39
N GLU A 33 -5.87 19.64 -13.11
CA GLU A 33 -4.57 19.25 -12.58
C GLU A 33 -4.24 17.79 -12.94
N LEU A 34 -5.26 16.95 -13.15
CA LEU A 34 -5.14 15.52 -13.45
C LEU A 34 -5.32 15.15 -14.92
N HIS A 35 -5.56 16.10 -15.82
CA HIS A 35 -5.95 15.82 -17.21
C HIS A 35 -5.06 14.78 -17.91
N ASP A 36 -3.74 14.86 -17.73
CA ASP A 36 -2.78 13.94 -18.37
C ASP A 36 -2.63 12.58 -17.66
N LEU A 37 -3.25 12.42 -16.48
CA LEU A 37 -3.18 11.26 -15.59
C LEU A 37 -4.49 10.45 -15.54
N GLN A 38 -5.64 11.04 -15.86
CA GLN A 38 -6.94 10.40 -15.64
C GLN A 38 -7.02 8.99 -16.25
N ASP A 39 -6.70 8.85 -17.53
CA ASP A 39 -6.70 7.54 -18.21
C ASP A 39 -5.75 6.52 -17.54
N GLN A 40 -4.64 6.98 -16.96
CA GLN A 40 -3.67 6.10 -16.30
C GLN A 40 -4.13 5.70 -14.90
N LEU A 41 -4.80 6.59 -14.18
CA LEU A 41 -5.42 6.29 -12.89
C LEU A 41 -6.52 5.23 -13.08
N ASP A 42 -7.35 5.36 -14.11
CA ASP A 42 -8.42 4.41 -14.42
C ASP A 42 -7.85 3.01 -14.75
N ILE A 43 -6.80 2.95 -15.59
CA ILE A 43 -6.10 1.69 -15.90
C ILE A 43 -5.48 1.08 -14.64
N PHE A 44 -4.84 1.90 -13.81
CA PHE A 44 -4.23 1.44 -12.57
C PHE A 44 -5.28 0.86 -11.63
N GLU A 45 -6.43 1.52 -11.47
CA GLU A 45 -7.55 1.05 -10.65
C GLU A 45 -8.02 -0.35 -11.07
N GLU A 46 -8.26 -0.58 -12.38
CA GLU A 46 -8.66 -1.89 -12.90
C GLU A 46 -7.66 -3.01 -12.53
N HIS A 47 -6.36 -2.72 -12.61
CA HIS A 47 -5.33 -3.69 -12.24
C HIS A 47 -5.23 -3.90 -10.72
N ALA A 48 -5.41 -2.85 -9.94
CA ALA A 48 -5.32 -2.86 -8.48
C ALA A 48 -6.52 -3.56 -7.82
N GLU A 49 -7.73 -3.43 -8.39
CA GLU A 49 -8.96 -4.00 -7.84
C GLU A 49 -8.87 -5.51 -7.63
N ASN A 50 -8.29 -6.24 -8.59
CA ASN A 50 -8.20 -7.70 -8.53
C ASN A 50 -7.41 -8.18 -7.30
N ILE A 51 -6.24 -7.57 -7.05
CA ILE A 51 -5.40 -7.95 -5.92
C ILE A 51 -5.95 -7.42 -4.60
N ALA A 52 -6.56 -6.23 -4.62
CA ALA A 52 -7.16 -5.65 -3.43
C ALA A 52 -8.39 -6.44 -2.97
N ALA A 53 -9.24 -6.89 -3.89
CA ALA A 53 -10.38 -7.75 -3.59
C ALA A 53 -9.92 -9.06 -2.92
N TRP A 54 -8.86 -9.68 -3.44
CA TRP A 54 -8.31 -10.90 -2.84
C TRP A 54 -7.78 -10.66 -1.43
N PHE A 55 -7.05 -9.56 -1.17
CA PHE A 55 -6.62 -9.22 0.18
C PHE A 55 -7.81 -9.03 1.14
N LEU A 56 -8.88 -8.41 0.64
CA LEU A 56 -10.09 -8.18 1.42
C LEU A 56 -10.80 -9.50 1.78
N ASP A 57 -10.85 -10.43 0.84
CA ASP A 57 -11.40 -11.77 1.06
C ASP A 57 -10.61 -12.53 2.12
N GLU A 58 -9.27 -12.45 2.10
CA GLU A 58 -8.44 -13.03 3.18
C GLU A 58 -8.76 -12.40 4.54
N VAL A 59 -8.90 -11.07 4.60
CA VAL A 59 -9.25 -10.33 5.83
C VAL A 59 -10.61 -10.75 6.39
N ALA A 60 -11.55 -11.15 5.53
CA ALA A 60 -12.89 -11.56 5.95
C ALA A 60 -12.95 -12.96 6.57
N LYS A 61 -12.00 -13.86 6.24
CA LYS A 61 -11.96 -15.25 6.74
C LYS A 61 -12.02 -15.41 8.27
N PRO A 62 -11.33 -14.60 9.09
CA PRO A 62 -11.48 -14.64 10.55
C PRO A 62 -12.86 -14.19 11.06
N GLY A 63 -13.60 -13.33 10.36
CA GLY A 63 -14.86 -12.78 10.89
C GLY A 63 -14.68 -11.94 12.17
N LEU A 64 -15.49 -12.22 13.21
CA LEU A 64 -15.53 -11.51 14.50
C LEU A 64 -14.70 -12.24 15.58
N ASP A 65 -13.39 -12.37 15.35
CA ASP A 65 -12.49 -13.19 16.18
C ASP A 65 -11.79 -12.43 17.33
N PHE A 66 -12.10 -11.14 17.55
CA PHE A 66 -11.39 -10.29 18.53
C PHE A 66 -12.32 -9.77 19.61
N GLU A 67 -11.82 -9.64 20.85
CA GLU A 67 -12.56 -9.04 21.97
C GLU A 67 -11.86 -7.78 22.48
N ILE A 68 -12.61 -6.68 22.62
CA ILE A 68 -12.16 -5.43 23.23
C ILE A 68 -13.24 -4.95 24.19
N ASP A 69 -12.90 -4.68 25.44
CA ASP A 69 -13.85 -4.16 26.44
C ASP A 69 -15.17 -4.95 26.48
N LYS A 70 -15.08 -6.29 26.37
CA LYS A 70 -16.23 -7.23 26.34
C LYS A 70 -17.14 -7.10 25.11
N LYS A 71 -16.61 -6.60 24.00
CA LYS A 71 -17.30 -6.52 22.71
C LYS A 71 -16.51 -7.30 21.67
N GLU A 72 -17.22 -8.09 20.88
CA GLU A 72 -16.68 -8.71 19.69
C GLU A 72 -16.39 -7.64 18.62
N VAL A 73 -15.22 -7.72 18.02
CA VAL A 73 -14.70 -6.76 17.05
C VAL A 73 -14.20 -7.52 15.82
N SER A 74 -14.51 -7.00 14.63
CA SER A 74 -14.03 -7.56 13.37
C SER A 74 -12.62 -7.06 13.05
N MET A 75 -11.88 -7.84 12.24
CA MET A 75 -10.61 -7.39 11.68
C MET A 75 -10.75 -6.06 10.92
N PHE A 76 -11.85 -5.90 10.17
CA PHE A 76 -12.17 -4.65 9.48
C PHE A 76 -12.21 -3.45 10.43
N SER A 77 -12.86 -3.59 11.58
CA SER A 77 -12.91 -2.52 12.58
C SER A 77 -11.52 -2.17 13.10
N CYS A 78 -10.66 -3.17 13.32
CA CYS A 78 -9.26 -2.96 13.71
C CYS A 78 -8.45 -2.24 12.63
N LEU A 79 -8.67 -2.57 11.36
CA LEU A 79 -8.02 -1.92 10.21
C LEU A 79 -8.49 -0.48 10.03
N THR A 80 -9.79 -0.21 10.16
CA THR A 80 -10.34 1.15 10.10
C THR A 80 -9.76 2.02 11.23
N ASN A 81 -9.62 1.48 12.44
CA ASN A 81 -8.99 2.19 13.55
C ASN A 81 -7.50 2.52 13.30
N SER A 82 -6.87 1.87 12.32
CA SER A 82 -5.46 2.09 11.95
C SER A 82 -5.29 3.04 10.76
N GLU A 83 -6.38 3.58 10.21
CA GLU A 83 -6.38 4.57 9.12
C GLU A 83 -5.44 5.76 9.36
N PRO A 84 -5.31 6.34 10.58
CA PRO A 84 -4.37 7.45 10.81
C PRO A 84 -2.92 7.10 10.48
N VAL A 85 -2.50 5.86 10.73
CA VAL A 85 -1.16 5.38 10.40
C VAL A 85 -0.98 5.29 8.90
N VAL A 86 -1.98 4.76 8.19
CA VAL A 86 -1.97 4.66 6.71
C VAL A 86 -1.91 6.04 6.05
N LYS A 87 -2.69 7.02 6.54
CA LYS A 87 -2.60 8.41 6.08
C LYS A 87 -1.22 9.03 6.28
N SER A 88 -0.49 8.60 7.32
CA SER A 88 0.87 9.07 7.55
C SER A 88 1.84 8.63 6.44
N TRP A 89 1.66 7.43 5.87
CA TRP A 89 2.48 6.93 4.75
C TRP A 89 2.29 7.79 3.51
N MET A 90 1.03 8.10 3.19
CA MET A 90 0.65 9.01 2.10
C MET A 90 1.34 10.37 2.24
N HIS A 91 1.24 10.99 3.42
CA HIS A 91 1.85 12.29 3.66
C HIS A 91 3.38 12.26 3.55
N GLN A 92 4.03 11.17 3.97
CA GLN A 92 5.47 11.00 3.79
C GLN A 92 5.85 11.01 2.29
N LEU A 93 5.09 10.32 1.44
CA LEU A 93 5.32 10.29 -0.01
C LEU A 93 5.06 11.66 -0.66
N ILE A 94 3.97 12.34 -0.27
CA ILE A 94 3.67 13.71 -0.70
C ILE A 94 4.80 14.68 -0.30
N ASN A 95 5.41 14.51 0.88
CA ASN A 95 6.55 15.34 1.29
C ASN A 95 7.77 15.15 0.39
N VAL A 96 8.00 13.96 -0.16
CA VAL A 96 9.08 13.72 -1.14
C VAL A 96 8.81 14.49 -2.44
N MET A 97 7.56 14.50 -2.91
CA MET A 97 7.13 15.30 -4.06
C MET A 97 7.36 16.79 -3.80
N HIS A 98 6.89 17.32 -2.67
CA HIS A 98 7.07 18.75 -2.34
C HIS A 98 8.55 19.17 -2.24
N ALA A 99 9.44 18.26 -1.80
CA ALA A 99 10.87 18.53 -1.74
C ALA A 99 11.50 18.81 -3.12
N GLN A 100 10.86 18.37 -4.21
CA GLN A 100 11.32 18.64 -5.58
C GLN A 100 11.09 20.08 -6.05
N LYS A 101 10.30 20.88 -5.31
CA LYS A 101 9.99 22.28 -5.63
C LYS A 101 9.46 22.48 -7.06
N ILE A 102 8.67 21.53 -7.55
CA ILE A 102 7.96 21.65 -8.83
C ILE A 102 6.86 22.70 -8.65
N GLU A 103 6.88 23.79 -9.43
CA GLU A 103 5.91 24.88 -9.30
C GLU A 103 4.54 24.55 -9.91
N ASP A 104 4.54 23.80 -11.02
CA ASP A 104 3.35 23.40 -11.75
C ASP A 104 2.65 22.23 -11.03
N LYS A 105 1.38 22.41 -10.67
CA LYS A 105 0.61 21.40 -9.93
C LYS A 105 0.36 20.12 -10.72
N SER A 106 0.08 20.20 -12.02
CA SER A 106 -0.08 19.01 -12.86
C SER A 106 1.20 18.18 -12.86
N LYS A 107 2.37 18.83 -12.95
CA LYS A 107 3.67 18.16 -12.83
C LYS A 107 3.93 17.61 -11.43
N GLN A 108 3.43 18.25 -10.37
CA GLN A 108 3.49 17.68 -9.02
C GLN A 108 2.74 16.35 -8.96
N TYR A 109 1.50 16.31 -9.43
CA TYR A 109 0.71 15.07 -9.46
C TYR A 109 1.33 14.00 -10.37
N GLN A 110 1.91 14.37 -11.51
CA GLN A 110 2.64 13.44 -12.37
C GLN A 110 3.86 12.84 -11.63
N TYR A 111 4.59 13.66 -10.87
CA TYR A 111 5.72 13.19 -10.08
C TYR A 111 5.27 12.27 -8.94
N LEU A 112 4.20 12.64 -8.26
CA LEU A 112 3.60 11.85 -7.19
C LEU A 112 3.10 10.51 -7.71
N TYR A 113 2.46 10.48 -8.88
CA TYR A 113 2.03 9.25 -9.54
C TYR A 113 3.22 8.30 -9.79
N CYS A 114 4.31 8.80 -10.38
CA CYS A 114 5.53 8.00 -10.57
C CYS A 114 6.13 7.51 -9.24
N LEU A 115 6.13 8.33 -8.18
CA LEU A 115 6.57 7.90 -6.85
C LEU A 115 5.67 6.79 -6.29
N LEU A 116 4.35 6.99 -6.36
CA LEU A 116 3.39 6.05 -5.80
C LEU A 116 3.42 4.71 -6.50
N ILE A 117 3.64 4.64 -7.83
CA ILE A 117 3.78 3.35 -8.53
C ILE A 117 5.02 2.60 -8.00
N GLY A 118 6.15 3.31 -7.87
CA GLY A 118 7.38 2.72 -7.35
C GLY A 118 7.23 2.23 -5.91
N TRP A 119 6.52 2.99 -5.09
CA TRP A 119 6.20 2.61 -3.71
C TRP A 119 5.26 1.40 -3.66
N GLU A 120 4.21 1.39 -4.46
CA GLU A 120 3.25 0.28 -4.55
C GLU A 120 3.95 -1.02 -4.96
N LEU A 121 4.82 -0.96 -5.97
CA LEU A 121 5.63 -2.08 -6.42
C LEU A 121 6.53 -2.61 -5.29
N TYR A 122 7.17 -1.70 -4.55
CA TYR A 122 8.00 -2.06 -3.41
C TYR A 122 7.15 -2.76 -2.32
N MET A 123 6.00 -2.19 -1.98
CA MET A 123 5.10 -2.69 -0.95
C MET A 123 4.51 -4.04 -1.31
N ILE A 124 4.08 -4.27 -2.55
CA ILE A 124 3.46 -5.54 -2.92
C ILE A 124 4.48 -6.71 -2.91
N VAL A 125 5.70 -6.45 -3.35
CA VAL A 125 6.79 -7.44 -3.29
C VAL A 125 7.18 -7.75 -1.85
N LEU A 126 7.21 -6.72 -0.99
CA LEU A 126 7.48 -6.88 0.44
C LEU A 126 6.36 -7.67 1.13
N ALA A 127 5.10 -7.30 0.89
CA ALA A 127 3.92 -7.96 1.45
C ALA A 127 3.90 -9.44 1.03
N GLN A 128 4.14 -9.75 -0.25
CA GLN A 128 4.23 -11.13 -0.73
C GLN A 128 5.26 -11.96 0.05
N LYS A 129 6.47 -11.42 0.27
CA LYS A 129 7.51 -12.11 1.05
C LYS A 129 7.07 -12.35 2.49
N PHE A 130 6.48 -11.34 3.13
CA PHE A 130 6.00 -11.44 4.50
C PHE A 130 4.87 -12.47 4.64
N LEU A 131 3.84 -12.39 3.79
CA LEU A 131 2.68 -13.28 3.85
C LEU A 131 3.05 -14.73 3.60
N ASN A 132 3.97 -14.98 2.66
CA ASN A 132 4.51 -16.33 2.40
C ASN A 132 5.24 -16.94 3.60
N GLN A 133 5.80 -16.13 4.50
CA GLN A 133 6.42 -16.63 5.74
C GLN A 133 5.39 -16.97 6.80
N GLN A 134 4.23 -16.31 6.79
CA GLN A 134 3.17 -16.54 7.76
C GLN A 134 2.28 -17.73 7.36
N LYS A 135 1.96 -17.87 6.06
CA LYS A 135 1.07 -18.90 5.52
C LYS A 135 1.63 -19.51 4.21
N PRO A 136 2.62 -20.41 4.30
CA PRO A 136 3.31 -20.96 3.12
C PRO A 136 2.39 -21.71 2.15
N GLU A 137 1.30 -22.29 2.62
CA GLU A 137 0.33 -23.05 1.84
C GLU A 137 -0.44 -22.19 0.81
N GLY A 138 -0.62 -20.89 1.08
CA GLY A 138 -1.26 -19.93 0.15
C GLY A 138 -0.28 -19.27 -0.83
N LYS A 139 1.00 -19.65 -0.80
CA LYS A 139 2.05 -18.96 -1.56
C LYS A 139 1.83 -18.97 -3.07
N MET A 140 1.37 -20.09 -3.62
CA MET A 140 1.19 -20.23 -5.07
C MET A 140 0.07 -19.31 -5.58
N GLU A 141 -1.07 -19.32 -4.89
CA GLU A 141 -2.21 -18.44 -5.19
C GLU A 141 -1.80 -16.96 -5.11
N LEU A 142 -1.13 -16.55 -4.04
CA LEU A 142 -0.64 -15.18 -3.90
C LEU A 142 0.39 -14.81 -4.97
N GLN A 143 1.24 -15.74 -5.41
CA GLN A 143 2.20 -15.51 -6.49
C GLN A 143 1.52 -15.32 -7.84
N GLU A 144 0.48 -16.08 -8.13
CA GLU A 144 -0.30 -15.96 -9.37
C GLU A 144 -1.01 -14.60 -9.48
N LEU A 145 -1.33 -13.96 -8.35
CA LEU A 145 -1.94 -12.62 -8.29
C LEU A 145 -0.90 -11.50 -8.28
N VAL A 146 0.14 -11.62 -7.45
CA VAL A 146 1.16 -10.57 -7.28
C VAL A 146 2.04 -10.43 -8.52
N ASN A 147 2.42 -11.53 -9.19
CA ASN A 147 3.37 -11.46 -10.30
C ASN A 147 2.83 -10.64 -11.49
N PRO A 148 1.57 -10.84 -11.97
CA PRO A 148 1.00 -10.00 -13.01
C PRO A 148 0.93 -8.53 -12.60
N TYR A 149 0.48 -8.23 -11.38
CA TYR A 149 0.36 -6.86 -10.89
C TYR A 149 1.73 -6.18 -10.75
N ALA A 150 2.74 -6.87 -10.19
CA ALA A 150 4.11 -6.35 -10.11
C ALA A 150 4.72 -6.09 -11.50
N ASN A 151 4.46 -6.96 -12.48
CA ASN A 151 4.90 -6.75 -13.86
C ASN A 151 4.21 -5.54 -14.50
N PHE A 152 2.91 -5.36 -14.25
CA PHE A 152 2.19 -4.16 -14.65
C PHE A 152 2.83 -2.90 -14.04
N LEU A 153 3.02 -2.86 -12.72
CA LEU A 153 3.62 -1.72 -12.03
C LEU A 153 5.04 -1.41 -12.53
N LEU A 154 5.87 -2.43 -12.78
CA LEU A 154 7.21 -2.26 -13.35
C LEU A 154 7.18 -1.54 -14.71
N ASN A 155 6.28 -1.98 -15.60
CA ASN A 155 6.14 -1.39 -16.93
C ASN A 155 5.55 0.02 -16.85
N GLU A 156 4.46 0.19 -16.08
CA GLU A 156 3.77 1.46 -15.93
C GLU A 156 4.66 2.52 -15.29
N TRP A 157 5.52 2.12 -14.35
CA TRP A 157 6.46 3.03 -13.72
C TRP A 157 7.50 3.57 -14.70
N ASP A 158 8.14 2.70 -15.49
CA ASP A 158 9.14 3.15 -16.46
C ASP A 158 8.50 3.98 -17.58
N LEU A 159 7.32 3.57 -18.07
CA LEU A 159 6.56 4.33 -19.07
C LEU A 159 6.19 5.72 -18.56
N SER A 160 5.67 5.83 -17.34
CA SER A 160 5.26 7.10 -16.75
C SER A 160 6.44 8.02 -16.44
N CYS A 161 7.53 7.47 -15.90
CA CYS A 161 8.78 8.23 -15.70
C CYS A 161 9.29 8.83 -17.01
N ARG A 162 9.27 8.03 -18.11
CA ARG A 162 9.72 8.50 -19.43
C ARG A 162 8.78 9.55 -20.01
N LYS A 163 7.46 9.31 -19.93
CA LYS A 163 6.42 10.20 -20.45
C LYS A 163 6.50 11.58 -19.81
N PHE A 164 6.57 11.65 -18.47
CA PHE A 164 6.44 12.90 -17.74
C PHE A 164 7.74 13.62 -17.42
N PHE A 165 8.83 12.88 -17.23
CA PHE A 165 10.10 13.45 -16.74
C PHE A 165 11.32 13.10 -17.58
N GLN A 166 11.14 12.41 -18.71
CA GLN A 166 12.22 11.98 -19.60
C GLN A 166 13.32 11.19 -18.86
N MET A 167 12.94 10.45 -17.81
CA MET A 167 13.84 9.62 -17.03
C MET A 167 13.30 8.19 -16.92
N THR A 168 14.15 7.26 -16.53
CA THR A 168 13.79 5.86 -16.24
C THR A 168 13.31 5.69 -14.81
N ALA A 169 12.57 4.61 -14.55
CA ALA A 169 12.23 4.23 -13.17
C ALA A 169 13.47 4.02 -12.29
N GLU A 170 14.55 3.49 -12.87
CA GLU A 170 15.83 3.31 -12.16
C GLU A 170 16.43 4.64 -11.72
N GLU A 171 16.40 5.67 -12.58
CA GLU A 171 16.86 7.01 -12.25
C GLU A 171 16.02 7.64 -11.15
N MET A 172 14.70 7.44 -11.18
CA MET A 172 13.82 7.89 -10.09
C MET A 172 14.21 7.24 -8.75
N MET A 173 14.57 5.96 -8.76
CA MET A 173 15.03 5.23 -7.57
C MET A 173 16.42 5.64 -7.08
N ARG A 174 17.18 6.44 -7.82
CA ARG A 174 18.41 7.04 -7.31
C ARG A 174 18.13 8.21 -6.38
N ASN A 175 16.88 8.68 -6.29
CA ASN A 175 16.46 9.64 -5.26
C ASN A 175 16.56 8.99 -3.87
N GLU A 176 17.59 9.37 -3.12
CA GLU A 176 17.86 8.85 -1.77
C GLU A 176 16.71 9.13 -0.80
N GLN A 177 16.04 10.27 -0.94
CA GLN A 177 14.91 10.63 -0.09
C GLN A 177 13.72 9.70 -0.35
N ALA A 178 13.36 9.46 -1.62
CA ALA A 178 12.29 8.54 -1.99
C ALA A 178 12.55 7.13 -1.43
N ARG A 179 13.78 6.62 -1.61
CA ARG A 179 14.17 5.32 -1.09
C ARG A 179 14.05 5.21 0.43
N LYS A 180 14.58 6.19 1.17
CA LYS A 180 14.50 6.20 2.63
C LYS A 180 13.04 6.21 3.08
N THR A 181 12.19 7.00 2.43
CA THR A 181 10.76 7.03 2.72
C THR A 181 10.10 5.67 2.46
N TYR A 182 10.45 4.94 1.40
CA TYR A 182 9.89 3.60 1.17
C TYR A 182 10.30 2.61 2.27
N GLU A 183 11.58 2.65 2.68
CA GLU A 183 12.11 1.82 3.75
C GLU A 183 11.44 2.15 5.11
N GLU A 184 11.27 3.44 5.42
CA GLU A 184 10.59 3.90 6.64
C GLU A 184 9.12 3.47 6.69
N ILE A 185 8.39 3.64 5.58
CA ILE A 185 7.00 3.19 5.47
C ILE A 185 6.91 1.68 5.64
N ALA A 186 7.80 0.90 5.03
CA ALA A 186 7.81 -0.55 5.15
C ALA A 186 8.10 -1.04 6.58
N ILE A 187 9.03 -0.40 7.28
CA ILE A 187 9.28 -0.67 8.70
C ILE A 187 8.02 -0.37 9.52
N ASN A 188 7.39 0.78 9.26
CA ASN A 188 6.19 1.17 9.97
C ASN A 188 5.00 0.24 9.66
N TRP A 189 4.84 -0.22 8.42
CA TRP A 189 3.85 -1.22 8.03
C TRP A 189 3.98 -2.51 8.83
N HIS A 190 5.20 -3.04 8.95
CA HIS A 190 5.47 -4.23 9.78
C HIS A 190 5.16 -3.99 11.26
N GLN A 191 5.60 -2.85 11.81
CA GLN A 191 5.34 -2.49 13.20
C GLN A 191 3.84 -2.36 13.47
N THR A 192 3.08 -1.79 12.53
CA THR A 192 1.63 -1.59 12.66
C THR A 192 0.90 -2.93 12.79
N ILE A 193 1.32 -3.96 12.05
CA ILE A 193 0.78 -5.32 12.19
C ILE A 193 1.02 -5.84 13.61
N ASP A 194 2.27 -5.76 14.08
CA ASP A 194 2.65 -6.27 15.41
C ASP A 194 1.96 -5.52 16.55
N ASP A 195 1.83 -4.20 16.44
CA ASP A 195 1.19 -3.36 17.45
C ASP A 195 -0.34 -3.54 17.46
N THR A 196 -0.94 -3.74 16.29
CA THR A 196 -2.36 -4.12 16.16
C THR A 196 -2.63 -5.45 16.87
N ILE A 197 -1.78 -6.46 16.63
CA ILE A 197 -1.89 -7.76 17.30
C ILE A 197 -1.74 -7.60 18.82
N LYS A 198 -0.73 -6.87 19.30
CA LYS A 198 -0.56 -6.65 20.75
C LYS A 198 -1.77 -5.95 21.36
N LYS A 199 -2.30 -4.93 20.69
CA LYS A 199 -3.43 -4.15 21.18
C LYS A 199 -4.72 -4.97 21.28
N TYR A 200 -5.01 -5.81 20.29
CA TYR A 200 -6.31 -6.47 20.18
C TYR A 200 -6.32 -7.95 20.61
N LEU A 201 -5.15 -8.59 20.73
CA LEU A 201 -5.05 -9.99 21.17
C LEU A 201 -4.32 -10.18 22.50
N ARG A 202 -3.60 -9.15 22.96
CA ARG A 202 -2.80 -9.23 24.20
C ARG A 202 -3.18 -8.14 25.21
N SER A 203 -4.34 -7.51 25.03
CA SER A 203 -4.94 -6.55 25.97
C SER A 203 -5.33 -7.17 27.32
N GLU A 204 -5.26 -8.49 27.47
CA GLU A 204 -5.42 -9.17 28.77
C GLU A 204 -4.06 -9.47 29.45
N GLN A 205 -3.37 -8.45 29.97
CA GLN A 205 -2.40 -8.61 31.08
C GLN A 205 -2.31 -7.37 32.00
N GLN A 206 -3.39 -6.60 32.19
CA GLN A 206 -3.45 -5.55 33.22
C GLN A 206 -4.70 -5.66 34.08
#